data_AF-A0A455SCX9-F1
#
_entry.id   AF-A0A455SCX9-F1
#
_cell.length_a   1.000
_cell.length_b   1.000
_cell.length_c   1.000
_cell.angle_alpha   90.00
_cell.angle_beta   90.00
_cell.angle_gamma   90.00
#
_symmetry.space_group_name_H-M   'P 1'
#
loop_
_entity.id
_entity.type
_entity.pdbx_description
1 polymer ?
#
loop_
_entity_poly.entity_id
_entity_poly.type
_entity_poly.pdbx_seq_one_letter_code
_entity_poly.pdbx_strand_id
1 'polypeptide(L)'
;MISMSSNTLIAILGMALVTYMVRAGGMWLMGFVKPSPGVEAWLKTIPGAVLVSLVAPTVLASGPAETLAALATILVAARTKKMFLAIVVGVGVVWVLRKIF
;
A
#
# COMPACT_ATOMS: atom_id res chain seq x y z
N MET A 1 -17.78 -11.52 -16.92
CA MET A 1 -18.66 -10.88 -17.91
C MET A 1 -18.83 -9.43 -17.50
N ILE A 2 -17.93 -8.54 -17.94
CA ILE A 2 -18.04 -7.11 -17.67
C ILE A 2 -19.07 -6.58 -18.66
N SER A 3 -20.34 -6.53 -18.27
CA SER A 3 -21.36 -5.85 -19.07
C SER A 3 -21.12 -4.35 -18.95
N MET A 4 -20.80 -3.69 -20.07
CA MET A 4 -20.68 -2.24 -20.14
C MET A 4 -22.08 -1.62 -20.12
N SER A 5 -22.74 -1.71 -18.97
CA SER A 5 -24.00 -1.00 -18.73
C SER A 5 -23.73 0.50 -18.65
N SER A 6 -24.69 1.33 -19.08
CA SER A 6 -24.59 2.79 -18.97
C SER A 6 -24.24 3.23 -17.54
N ASN A 7 -24.79 2.54 -16.53
CA ASN A 7 -24.50 2.79 -15.12
C ASN A 7 -23.04 2.51 -14.75
N THR A 8 -22.41 1.48 -15.31
CA THR A 8 -20.99 1.18 -15.06
C THR A 8 -20.11 2.28 -15.64
N LEU A 9 -20.44 2.78 -16.83
CA LEU A 9 -19.70 3.87 -17.45
C LEU A 9 -19.79 5.17 -16.64
N ILE A 10 -21.01 5.52 -16.20
CA ILE A 10 -21.26 6.69 -15.33
C ILE A 10 -20.50 6.54 -14.01
N ALA A 11 -20.49 5.35 -13.40
CA ALA A 11 -19.77 5.10 -12.16
C ALA A 11 -18.25 5.26 -12.34
N ILE A 12 -17.66 4.73 -13.41
CA ILE A 12 -16.23 4.88 -13.70
C ILE A 12 -15.87 6.35 -13.92
N LEU A 13 -16.66 7.07 -14.72
CA LEU A 13 -16.44 8.50 -14.97
C LEU A 13 -16.58 9.32 -13.67
N GLY A 14 -17.56 8.99 -12.82
CA GLY A 14 -17.72 9.60 -11.50
C GLY A 14 -16.51 9.34 -10.59
N MET A 15 -16.05 8.08 -10.49
CA MET A 15 -14.85 7.73 -9.71
C MET A 15 -13.61 8.45 -10.23
N ALA A 16 -13.44 8.51 -11.56
CA ALA A 16 -12.33 9.20 -12.19
C ALA A 16 -12.35 10.72 -11.90
N LEU A 17 -13.53 11.34 -12.03
CA LEU A 17 -13.72 12.77 -11.75
C LEU A 17 -13.36 13.09 -10.29
N VAL A 18 -13.93 12.37 -9.33
CA VAL A 18 -13.66 12.59 -7.89
C VAL A 18 -12.19 12.36 -7.57
N THR A 19 -11.59 11.29 -8.11
CA THR A 19 -10.15 11.00 -7.92
C THR A 19 -9.28 12.13 -8.45
N TYR A 20 -9.60 12.65 -9.63
CA TYR A 20 -8.87 13.75 -10.24
C TYR A 20 -9.05 15.03 -9.43
N MET A 21 -10.27 15.36 -8.99
CA MET A 21 -10.54 16.53 -8.18
C MET A 21 -9.77 16.52 -6.85
N VAL A 22 -9.70 15.37 -6.17
CA VAL A 22 -8.93 15.25 -4.91
C VAL A 22 -7.43 15.42 -5.15
N ARG A 23 -6.87 14.79 -6.21
CA ARG A 23 -5.45 14.89 -6.53
C ARG A 23 -5.04 16.29 -7.01
N ALA A 24 -5.76 16.82 -8.01
CA ALA A 24 -5.48 18.13 -8.58
C ALA A 24 -5.79 19.25 -7.58
N GLY A 25 -6.87 19.13 -6.82
CA GLY A 25 -7.23 20.07 -5.76
C GLY A 25 -6.19 20.11 -4.65
N GLY A 26 -5.66 18.96 -4.23
CA GLY A 26 -4.56 18.90 -3.26
C GLY A 26 -3.29 19.60 -3.75
N MET A 27 -2.87 19.36 -4.99
CA MET A 27 -1.72 20.04 -5.60
C MET A 27 -1.94 21.56 -5.74
N TRP A 28 -3.14 21.96 -6.16
CA TRP A 28 -3.51 23.37 -6.26
C TRP A 28 -3.51 24.07 -4.90
N LEU A 29 -4.07 23.43 -3.86
CA LEU A 29 -4.11 23.97 -2.51
C LEU A 29 -2.72 24.10 -1.88
N MET A 30 -1.82 23.14 -2.14
CA MET A 30 -0.41 23.23 -1.71
C MET A 30 0.34 24.43 -2.32
N GLY A 31 -0.16 25.01 -3.41
CA GLY A 31 0.37 26.27 -3.96
C GLY A 31 0.10 27.50 -3.08
N PHE A 32 -0.92 27.44 -2.22
CA PHE A 32 -1.33 28.57 -1.36
C PHE A 32 -0.92 28.42 0.11
N VAL A 33 -0.54 27.20 0.53
CA VAL A 33 -0.21 26.88 1.92
C VAL A 33 1.28 26.67 2.06
N LYS A 34 1.93 27.40 2.97
CA LYS A 34 3.32 27.13 3.40
C LYS A 34 3.28 26.16 4.60
N PRO A 35 3.65 24.88 4.44
CA PRO A 35 3.64 23.93 5.54
C PRO A 35 4.66 24.35 6.61
N SER A 36 4.29 24.23 7.88
CA SER A 36 5.27 24.34 8.96
C SER A 36 6.21 23.13 8.94
N PRO A 37 7.42 23.21 9.52
CA PRO A 37 8.38 22.10 9.55
C PRO A 37 7.79 20.79 10.12
N GLY A 38 6.87 20.88 11.09
CA GLY A 38 6.18 19.73 11.66
C GLY A 38 5.19 19.07 10.70
N VAL A 39 4.44 19.88 9.94
CA VAL A 39 3.50 19.37 8.92
C VAL A 39 4.27 18.70 7.79
N GLU A 40 5.38 19.28 7.35
CA GLU A 40 6.21 18.68 6.29
C GLU A 40 6.80 17.32 6.72
N ALA A 41 7.29 17.22 7.96
CA ALA A 41 7.78 15.95 8.52
C ALA A 41 6.68 14.89 8.58
N TRP A 42 5.45 15.27 8.98
CA TRP A 42 4.31 14.36 9.01
C TRP A 42 3.92 13.89 7.59
N LEU A 43 3.78 14.83 6.64
CA LEU A 43 3.44 14.53 5.24
C LEU A 43 4.44 13.54 4.60
N LYS A 44 5.73 13.62 4.92
CA LYS A 44 6.76 12.67 4.44
C LYS A 44 6.55 11.23 4.92
N THR A 45 5.84 11.01 6.03
CA THR A 45 5.58 9.68 6.60
C THR A 45 4.27 9.04 6.11
N ILE A 46 3.34 9.83 5.58
CA ILE A 46 2.01 9.36 5.12
C ILE A 46 2.10 8.23 4.09
N PRO A 47 2.94 8.31 3.03
CA PRO A 47 2.95 7.27 2.00
C PRO A 47 3.29 5.88 2.57
N GLY A 48 4.29 5.81 3.45
CA GLY A 48 4.66 4.56 4.13
C GLY A 48 3.57 4.07 5.08
N ALA A 49 2.98 4.98 5.87
CA ALA A 49 1.94 4.64 6.83
C ALA A 49 0.69 4.05 6.15
N VAL A 50 0.24 4.63 5.03
CA VAL A 50 -0.92 4.15 4.28
C VAL A 50 -0.66 2.74 3.73
N LEU A 51 0.51 2.51 3.12
CA LEU A 51 0.89 1.18 2.64
C LEU A 51 0.90 0.14 3.76
N VAL A 52 1.48 0.46 4.92
CA VAL A 52 1.50 -0.44 6.08
C VAL A 52 0.08 -0.69 6.60
N SER A 53 -0.78 0.34 6.68
CA SER A 53 -2.17 0.19 7.12
C SER A 53 -3.01 -0.74 6.22
N LEU A 54 -2.68 -0.83 4.93
CA LEU A 54 -3.33 -1.73 3.98
C LEU A 54 -2.79 -3.16 4.08
N VAL A 55 -1.46 -3.30 4.20
CA VAL A 55 -0.79 -4.60 4.17
C VAL A 55 -0.83 -5.31 5.51
N ALA A 56 -0.73 -4.59 6.63
CA ALA A 56 -0.73 -5.19 7.97
C ALA A 56 -1.98 -6.05 8.26
N PRO A 57 -3.22 -5.58 8.05
CA PRO A 57 -4.40 -6.40 8.34
C PRO A 57 -4.53 -7.57 7.37
N THR A 58 -4.16 -7.41 6.10
CA THR A 58 -4.25 -8.48 5.10
C THR A 58 -3.31 -9.64 5.43
N VAL A 59 -2.08 -9.33 5.83
CA VAL A 59 -1.10 -10.33 6.27
C VAL A 59 -1.56 -11.07 7.53
N LEU A 60 -2.09 -10.34 8.51
CA LEU A 60 -2.55 -10.92 9.78
C LEU A 60 -3.83 -11.77 9.62
N ALA A 61 -4.73 -11.39 8.72
CA ALA A 61 -5.99 -12.08 8.50
C ALA A 61 -5.88 -13.29 7.56
N SER A 62 -4.83 -13.37 6.73
CA SER A 62 -4.71 -14.44 5.72
C SER A 62 -4.27 -15.79 6.29
N GLY A 63 -3.64 -15.80 7.47
CA GLY A 63 -3.21 -17.02 8.15
C GLY A 63 -1.77 -16.98 8.68
N PRO A 64 -1.32 -18.07 9.32
CA PRO A 64 0.02 -18.16 9.88
C PRO A 64 1.11 -18.15 8.80
N ALA A 65 0.83 -18.67 7.60
CA ALA A 65 1.79 -18.71 6.50
C ALA A 65 2.18 -17.29 6.04
N GLU A 66 1.20 -16.43 5.79
CA GLU A 66 1.39 -15.05 5.38
C GLU A 66 2.03 -14.22 6.50
N THR A 67 1.59 -14.41 7.75
CA THR A 67 2.12 -13.69 8.91
C THR A 67 3.61 -14.01 9.13
N LEU A 68 3.99 -15.28 9.13
CA LEU A 68 5.38 -15.70 9.32
C LEU A 68 6.28 -15.23 8.17
N ALA A 69 5.78 -15.23 6.94
CA ALA A 69 6.54 -14.73 5.81
C ALA A 69 6.74 -13.21 5.84
N ALA A 70 5.73 -12.45 6.26
CA ALA A 70 5.88 -11.02 6.46
C ALA A 70 6.89 -10.71 7.58
N LEU A 71 6.86 -11.45 8.69
CA LEU A 71 7.86 -11.34 9.75
C LEU A 71 9.27 -11.65 9.24
N ALA A 72 9.45 -12.72 8.45
CA ALA A 72 10.73 -13.05 7.83
C ALA A 72 11.21 -11.94 6.89
N THR A 73 10.31 -11.38 6.07
CA THR A 73 10.61 -10.27 5.17
C THR A 73 11.08 -9.04 5.93
N ILE A 74 10.37 -8.65 7.00
CA ILE A 74 10.72 -7.51 7.85
C ILE A 74 12.09 -7.72 8.49
N LEU A 75 12.35 -8.92 9.03
CA LEU A 75 13.60 -9.24 9.72
C LEU A 75 14.80 -9.19 8.76
N VAL A 76 14.64 -9.73 7.55
CA VAL A 76 15.67 -9.69 6.51
C VAL A 76 15.90 -8.26 6.02
N ALA A 77 14.83 -7.51 5.75
CA ALA A 77 14.94 -6.12 5.31
C ALA A 77 15.67 -5.26 6.35
N ALA A 78 15.31 -5.41 7.63
CA ALA A 78 15.91 -4.66 8.73
C ALA A 78 17.40 -4.99 8.95
N ARG A 79 17.79 -6.27 8.81
CA ARG A 79 19.18 -6.71 9.05
C ARG A 79 20.10 -6.49 7.87
N THR A 80 19.65 -6.81 6.66
CA THR A 80 20.51 -6.80 5.47
C THR A 80 20.50 -5.46 4.74
N LYS A 81 19.45 -4.64 4.93
CA LYS A 81 19.16 -3.44 4.14
C LYS A 81 19.12 -3.69 2.61
N LYS A 82 19.05 -4.97 2.19
CA LYS A 82 18.98 -5.38 0.78
C LYS A 82 17.55 -5.79 0.43
N MET A 83 16.85 -4.89 -0.26
CA MET A 83 15.43 -5.06 -0.58
C MET A 83 15.16 -6.31 -1.45
N PHE A 84 16.04 -6.59 -2.41
CA PHE A 84 15.93 -7.80 -3.25
C PHE A 84 15.99 -9.09 -2.44
N LEU A 85 16.87 -9.16 -1.45
CA LEU A 85 17.03 -10.34 -0.59
C LEU A 85 15.80 -10.53 0.29
N ALA A 86 15.22 -9.45 0.82
CA ALA A 86 13.96 -9.50 1.56
C ALA A 86 12.80 -10.04 0.72
N ILE A 87 12.69 -9.62 -0.55
CA ILE A 87 11.66 -10.10 -1.47
C ILE A 87 11.81 -11.61 -1.71
N VAL A 88 13.02 -12.06 -2.07
CA VAL A 88 13.28 -13.48 -2.35
C VAL A 88 12.97 -14.36 -1.14
N VAL A 89 13.40 -13.94 0.06
CA VAL A 89 13.10 -14.68 1.29
C VAL A 89 11.60 -14.68 1.60
N GLY A 90 10.93 -13.53 1.53
CA GLY A 90 9.50 -13.43 1.80
C GLY A 90 8.66 -14.34 0.91
N VAL A 91 8.90 -14.28 -0.40
CA VAL A 91 8.20 -15.12 -1.38
C VAL A 91 8.50 -16.61 -1.14
N GLY A 92 9.78 -16.95 -0.89
CA GLY A 92 10.17 -18.32 -0.58
C GLY A 92 9.48 -18.87 0.67
N VAL A 93 9.40 -18.06 1.73
CA VAL A 93 8.77 -18.46 3.00
C VAL A 93 7.26 -18.67 2.84
N VAL A 94 6.52 -17.74 2.19
CA VAL A 94 5.08 -17.96 1.89
C VAL A 94 4.90 -19.23 1.07
N TRP A 95 5.70 -19.41 0.02
CA TRP A 95 5.56 -20.53 -0.91
C TRP A 95 5.75 -21.88 -0.21
N VAL A 96 6.77 -21.99 0.65
CA VAL A 96 7.00 -23.21 1.45
C VAL A 96 5.88 -23.39 2.48
N LEU A 97 5.49 -22.36 3.21
CA LEU A 97 4.48 -22.48 4.27
C LEU A 97 3.11 -22.87 3.71
N ARG A 98 2.70 -22.30 2.56
CA ARG A 98 1.46 -22.69 1.85
C ARG A 98 1.46 -24.12 1.31
N LYS A 99 2.60 -24.81 1.30
CA LYS A 99 2.66 -26.24 0.95
C LYS A 99 2.51 -27.14 2.17
N ILE A 100 2.74 -26.60 3.38
CA ILE A 100 2.71 -27.36 4.64
C ILE A 100 1.37 -27.17 5.34
N PHE A 101 0.79 -25.97 5.27
CA PHE A 101 -0.54 -25.61 5.75
C PHE A 101 -1.55 -25.65 4.61
#